data_AF-A0A1Z5TC75-F1
#
_entry.id   AF-A0A1Z5TC75-F1
#
_cell.length_a   1.000
_cell.length_b   1.000
_cell.length_c   1.000
_cell.angle_alpha   90.00
_cell.angle_beta   90.00
_cell.angle_gamma   90.00
#
_symmetry.space_group_name_H-M   'P 1'
#
loop_
_entity.id
_entity.type
_entity.pdbx_description
1 polymer ?
#
loop_
_entity_poly.entity_id
_entity_poly.type
_entity_poly.pdbx_seq_one_letter_code
_entity_poly.pdbx_strand_id
1 'polypeptide(L)'
;MSQTMEQTDNGSVRDQEEPEQKQKSRRPPNTAFRQQRLKAWQPILTPKTVLPLFFAIGVVFAPIGGLLLWASSEVQEILIDYTDCNTTAPLCPDGSTIPPQQQQYYIPSGKISSAFKNSTDDADAPTWCKTREDSGLTFAGRRDIPSSVCHISFDLPDTLHPPVLLYYQLTNFYQNHRRYVKSFDQEQLSGTFRSNSSINGSDCDPLEGELTDEGVWKAYYPCGLIANSRFNDSIQAPVWLNPNNGAQNQTYNMTSNGTAWASDADLYGYPAPYTVNEVIPPPNWRQVYPTYNETYPLPNLHVDDSFQVWMRTAGLPTFSKLALRNDNEEMPPGRYQIDVYDYFPVLPYDGTKSLLLSTHTVMGGRNPFLGIAYIVVGGLCILLGAMFTVTQLVKPRKLGDHSYLSWNTDQPSSATTTGRAPRPGDTA
;
A
#
# COMPACT_ATOMS: atom_id res chain seq x y z
N MET A 1 -11.88 6.59 89.57
CA MET A 1 -12.06 5.91 90.87
C MET A 1 -12.01 4.41 90.61
N SER A 2 -11.04 3.75 91.26
CA SER A 2 -11.03 2.36 91.74
C SER A 2 -11.49 1.21 90.81
N GLN A 3 -10.82 0.07 90.71
CA GLN A 3 -9.87 -0.58 91.64
C GLN A 3 -9.13 -1.70 90.89
N THR A 4 -7.80 -1.67 90.95
CA THR A 4 -6.85 -2.68 91.49
C THR A 4 -6.60 -3.98 90.72
N MET A 5 -5.30 -4.17 90.45
CA MET A 5 -4.57 -5.43 90.23
C MET A 5 -4.89 -6.48 91.30
N GLU A 6 -4.84 -7.76 90.95
CA GLU A 6 -3.89 -8.69 91.55
C GLU A 6 -3.67 -9.94 90.70
N GLN A 7 -2.46 -10.46 90.84
CA GLN A 7 -1.74 -11.45 90.05
C GLN A 7 -1.70 -12.75 90.85
N THR A 8 -1.93 -13.93 90.26
CA THR A 8 -1.08 -15.10 90.53
C THR A 8 -1.31 -16.27 89.56
N ASP A 9 -0.18 -16.59 88.94
CA ASP A 9 0.31 -17.82 88.31
C ASP A 9 -0.06 -19.14 89.02
N ASN A 10 -0.42 -20.19 88.28
CA ASN A 10 0.36 -21.44 88.13
C ASN A 10 -0.45 -22.60 87.53
N GLY A 11 0.17 -23.39 86.64
CA GLY A 11 -0.11 -24.83 86.53
C GLY A 11 -0.89 -25.37 85.32
N SER A 12 -0.25 -25.36 84.15
CA SER A 12 -0.18 -26.46 83.16
C SER A 12 -1.35 -27.45 82.99
N VAL A 13 -1.99 -27.47 81.82
CA VAL A 13 -2.18 -28.68 80.97
C VAL A 13 -2.24 -28.24 79.50
N ARG A 14 -1.47 -28.91 78.65
CA ARG A 14 -1.53 -28.80 77.17
C ARG A 14 -2.82 -29.47 76.68
N ASP A 15 -3.68 -28.74 76.00
CA ASP A 15 -4.60 -29.33 75.03
C ASP A 15 -4.18 -28.87 73.63
N GLN A 16 -3.77 -29.87 72.85
CA GLN A 16 -3.55 -29.78 71.43
C GLN A 16 -4.92 -29.59 70.76
N GLU A 17 -5.18 -28.43 70.14
CA GLU A 17 -6.24 -28.37 69.13
C GLU A 17 -5.79 -29.25 67.95
N GLU A 18 -6.37 -30.44 67.85
CA GLU A 18 -6.23 -31.28 66.68
C GLU A 18 -6.68 -30.49 65.44
N PRO A 19 -5.89 -30.50 64.35
CA PRO A 19 -6.32 -29.88 63.11
C PRO A 19 -7.52 -30.67 62.58
N GLU A 20 -8.69 -30.02 62.46
CA GLU A 20 -9.85 -30.60 61.78
C GLU A 20 -9.39 -31.21 60.45
N GLN A 21 -9.52 -32.53 60.32
CA GLN A 21 -9.22 -33.21 59.07
C GLN A 21 -10.13 -32.63 57.98
N LYS A 22 -9.56 -31.79 57.10
CA LYS A 22 -10.25 -31.32 55.89
C LYS A 22 -10.76 -32.54 55.13
N GLN A 23 -12.06 -32.78 55.21
CA GLN A 23 -12.75 -33.85 54.50
C GLN A 23 -12.36 -33.73 53.02
N LYS A 24 -11.67 -34.74 52.47
CA LYS A 24 -11.23 -34.75 51.06
C LYS A 24 -12.46 -34.88 50.15
N SER A 25 -13.12 -33.75 49.90
CA SER A 25 -14.26 -33.68 48.99
C SER A 25 -13.78 -33.69 47.55
N ARG A 26 -14.26 -34.67 46.77
CA ARG A 26 -14.06 -34.72 45.31
C ARG A 26 -15.03 -33.81 44.55
N ARG A 27 -15.83 -33.02 45.27
CA ARG A 27 -16.81 -32.12 44.63
C ARG A 27 -16.05 -31.01 43.90
N PRO A 28 -16.32 -30.77 42.61
CA PRO A 28 -15.71 -29.67 41.89
C PRO A 28 -16.09 -28.34 42.55
N PRO A 29 -15.17 -27.34 42.59
CA PRO A 29 -15.46 -26.04 43.18
C PRO A 29 -16.68 -25.39 42.53
N ASN A 30 -17.55 -24.81 43.35
CA ASN A 30 -18.76 -24.13 42.91
C ASN A 30 -18.46 -22.68 42.51
N THR A 31 -17.61 -22.50 41.50
CA THR A 31 -17.28 -21.17 40.94
C THR A 31 -17.96 -20.98 39.59
N ALA A 32 -18.31 -19.74 39.25
CA ALA A 32 -18.98 -19.41 38.00
C ALA A 32 -18.21 -19.92 36.76
N PHE A 33 -16.88 -19.89 36.80
CA PHE A 33 -16.02 -20.43 35.74
C PHE A 33 -16.13 -21.97 35.64
N ARG A 34 -15.92 -22.70 36.74
CA ARG A 34 -15.92 -24.18 36.73
C ARG A 34 -17.31 -24.78 36.49
N GLN A 35 -18.36 -24.03 36.78
CA GLN A 35 -19.75 -24.44 36.58
C GLN A 35 -20.36 -23.91 35.27
N GLN A 36 -19.57 -23.23 34.43
CA GLN A 36 -20.02 -22.64 33.16
C GLN A 36 -21.21 -21.67 33.31
N ARG A 37 -21.22 -20.91 34.42
CA ARG A 37 -22.22 -19.88 34.75
C ARG A 37 -21.60 -18.48 34.74
N LEU A 38 -20.61 -18.27 33.88
CA LEU A 38 -20.05 -16.94 33.66
C LEU A 38 -21.16 -16.01 33.17
N LYS A 39 -21.07 -14.72 33.55
CA LYS A 39 -21.94 -13.69 33.01
C LYS A 39 -21.74 -13.63 31.50
N ALA A 40 -22.72 -14.09 30.76
CA ALA A 40 -22.73 -14.09 29.31
C ALA A 40 -23.89 -13.24 28.80
N TRP A 41 -23.67 -12.56 27.67
CA TRP A 41 -24.74 -11.93 26.90
C TRP A 41 -25.01 -12.79 25.67
N GLN A 42 -26.26 -13.17 25.49
CA GLN A 42 -26.71 -13.95 24.34
C GLN A 42 -27.59 -13.06 23.47
N PRO A 43 -27.06 -12.51 22.36
CA PRO A 43 -27.84 -11.67 21.46
C PRO A 43 -28.82 -12.55 20.68
N ILE A 44 -30.08 -12.56 21.11
CA ILE A 44 -31.15 -13.18 20.33
C ILE A 44 -31.52 -12.21 19.20
N LEU A 45 -31.32 -12.64 17.97
CA LEU A 45 -31.66 -11.88 16.77
C LEU A 45 -33.17 -11.81 16.61
N THR A 46 -33.76 -10.71 17.05
CA THR A 46 -35.21 -10.45 16.90
C THR A 46 -35.42 -9.36 15.86
N PRO A 47 -36.57 -9.32 15.16
CA PRO A 47 -36.86 -8.25 14.20
C PRO A 47 -36.74 -6.85 14.83
N LYS A 48 -37.05 -6.70 16.12
CA LYS A 48 -36.95 -5.43 16.86
C LYS A 48 -35.51 -4.94 17.05
N THR A 49 -34.52 -5.84 17.07
CA THR A 49 -33.10 -5.48 17.22
C THR A 49 -32.38 -5.45 15.88
N VAL A 50 -32.73 -6.36 14.96
CA VAL A 50 -32.06 -6.52 13.67
C VAL A 50 -32.50 -5.48 12.65
N LEU A 51 -33.80 -5.16 12.56
CA LEU A 51 -34.29 -4.19 11.56
C LEU A 51 -33.73 -2.78 11.76
N PRO A 52 -33.73 -2.20 12.99
CA PRO A 52 -33.12 -0.89 13.20
C PRO A 52 -31.62 -0.88 12.88
N LEU A 53 -30.92 -1.99 13.14
CA LEU A 53 -29.50 -2.12 12.83
C LEU A 53 -29.25 -2.03 11.31
N PHE A 54 -30.03 -2.74 10.49
CA PHE A 54 -29.90 -2.68 9.02
C PHE A 54 -30.11 -1.25 8.50
N PHE A 55 -31.17 -0.57 8.94
CA PHE A 55 -31.42 0.81 8.51
C PHE A 55 -30.36 1.78 9.05
N ALA A 56 -29.89 1.61 10.29
CA ALA A 56 -28.83 2.44 10.86
C ALA A 56 -27.53 2.32 10.06
N ILE A 57 -27.10 1.10 9.72
CA ILE A 57 -25.92 0.89 8.88
C ILE A 57 -26.12 1.53 7.51
N GLY A 58 -27.28 1.32 6.87
CA GLY A 58 -27.58 1.91 5.57
C GLY A 58 -27.55 3.45 5.56
N VAL A 59 -28.20 4.08 6.54
CA VAL A 59 -28.27 5.54 6.69
C VAL A 59 -26.92 6.16 7.03
N VAL A 60 -26.02 5.43 7.70
CA VAL A 60 -24.66 5.91 7.99
C VAL A 60 -23.73 5.68 6.80
N PHE A 61 -23.78 4.52 6.16
CA PHE A 61 -22.83 4.14 5.12
C PHE A 61 -23.10 4.84 3.79
N ALA A 62 -24.37 5.13 3.44
CA ALA A 62 -24.68 5.79 2.17
C ALA A 62 -24.13 7.24 2.09
N PRO A 63 -24.32 8.13 3.10
CA PRO A 63 -23.70 9.45 3.09
C PRO A 63 -22.18 9.42 3.14
N ILE A 64 -21.60 8.51 3.92
CA ILE A 64 -20.15 8.32 3.99
C ILE A 64 -19.62 7.90 2.61
N GLY A 65 -20.24 6.91 1.97
CA GLY A 65 -19.86 6.46 0.63
C GLY A 65 -20.00 7.57 -0.42
N GLY A 66 -21.08 8.37 -0.34
CA GLY A 66 -21.27 9.54 -1.20
C GLY A 66 -20.17 10.60 -1.02
N LEU A 67 -19.80 10.91 0.23
CA LEU A 67 -18.71 11.84 0.55
C LEU A 67 -17.37 11.33 0.00
N LEU A 68 -17.09 10.04 0.16
CA LEU A 68 -15.84 9.41 -0.32
C LEU A 68 -15.78 9.38 -1.85
N LEU A 69 -16.91 9.12 -2.53
CA LEU A 69 -16.98 9.25 -3.98
C LEU A 69 -16.75 10.68 -4.45
N TRP A 70 -17.39 11.65 -3.81
CA TRP A 70 -17.20 13.05 -4.14
C TRP A 70 -15.75 13.47 -3.95
N ALA A 71 -15.13 13.14 -2.80
CA ALA A 71 -13.72 13.42 -2.56
C ALA A 71 -12.81 12.75 -3.61
N SER A 72 -13.08 11.51 -4.01
CA SER A 72 -12.35 10.86 -5.09
C SER A 72 -12.53 11.53 -6.45
N SER A 73 -13.67 12.20 -6.69
CA SER A 73 -13.94 12.88 -7.96
C SER A 73 -13.30 14.26 -8.08
N GLU A 74 -12.95 14.88 -6.95
CA GLU A 74 -12.22 16.16 -6.91
C GLU A 74 -10.73 16.02 -7.29
N VAL A 75 -10.16 14.81 -7.18
CA VAL A 75 -8.78 14.56 -7.61
C VAL A 75 -8.67 14.70 -9.12
N GLN A 76 -7.74 15.55 -9.54
CA GLN A 76 -7.38 15.79 -10.93
C GLN A 76 -6.05 15.09 -11.23
N GLU A 77 -6.01 14.30 -12.30
CA GLU A 77 -4.82 13.55 -12.67
C GLU A 77 -4.68 13.34 -14.19
N ILE A 78 -3.43 13.22 -14.65
CA ILE A 78 -3.08 12.76 -16.01
C ILE A 78 -1.97 11.71 -15.92
N LEU A 79 -2.20 10.61 -16.61
CA LEU A 79 -1.29 9.48 -16.76
C LEU A 79 -0.89 9.36 -18.22
N ILE A 80 0.41 9.35 -18.49
CA ILE A 80 1.00 9.24 -19.83
C ILE A 80 2.00 8.09 -19.83
N ASP A 81 1.69 7.02 -20.55
CA ASP A 81 2.59 5.89 -20.78
C ASP A 81 3.63 6.25 -21.84
N TYR A 82 4.90 6.29 -21.42
CA TYR A 82 6.04 6.63 -22.26
C TYR A 82 6.94 5.43 -22.58
N THR A 83 6.47 4.21 -22.31
CA THR A 83 7.22 2.95 -22.47
C THR A 83 7.90 2.82 -23.82
N ASP A 84 7.17 3.15 -24.89
CA ASP A 84 7.65 3.01 -26.27
C ASP A 84 8.17 4.33 -26.85
N CYS A 85 8.51 5.32 -26.03
CA CYS A 85 8.99 6.59 -26.56
C CYS A 85 10.27 6.39 -27.37
N ASN A 86 11.23 5.62 -26.84
CA ASN A 86 12.48 5.34 -27.53
C ASN A 86 12.29 4.55 -28.85
N THR A 87 11.27 3.71 -28.96
CA THR A 87 11.04 2.86 -30.14
C THR A 87 10.11 3.49 -31.17
N THR A 88 9.00 4.09 -30.72
CA THR A 88 7.90 4.56 -31.58
C THR A 88 7.85 6.07 -31.75
N ALA A 89 8.36 6.88 -30.81
CA ALA A 89 8.33 8.32 -30.97
C ALA A 89 9.26 8.76 -32.11
N PRO A 90 8.82 9.72 -32.95
CA PRO A 90 9.66 10.32 -33.97
C PRO A 90 10.80 11.13 -33.34
N LEU A 91 11.86 11.37 -34.10
CA LEU A 91 12.90 12.31 -33.71
C LEU A 91 12.30 13.73 -33.61
N CYS A 92 12.75 14.52 -32.65
CA CYS A 92 12.34 15.92 -32.59
C CYS A 92 12.82 16.69 -33.84
N PRO A 93 12.05 17.69 -34.32
CA PRO A 93 12.45 18.51 -35.46
C PRO A 93 13.78 19.24 -35.22
N ASP A 94 14.54 19.48 -36.29
CA ASP A 94 15.91 20.04 -36.25
C ASP A 94 16.06 21.22 -35.27
N GLY A 95 16.79 20.99 -34.18
CA GLY A 95 17.12 21.98 -33.15
C GLY A 95 16.04 22.27 -32.10
N SER A 96 14.88 21.62 -32.17
CA SER A 96 13.80 21.74 -31.18
C SER A 96 13.77 20.54 -30.24
N THR A 97 13.42 20.78 -28.98
CA THR A 97 13.05 19.75 -28.00
C THR A 97 11.56 19.73 -27.71
N ILE A 98 10.77 20.60 -28.35
CA ILE A 98 9.32 20.69 -28.18
C ILE A 98 8.66 19.85 -29.26
N PRO A 99 7.91 18.78 -28.91
CA PRO A 99 7.14 17.99 -29.86
C PRO A 99 6.04 18.84 -30.54
N PRO A 100 5.96 18.86 -31.88
CA PRO A 100 4.91 19.57 -32.61
C PRO A 100 3.51 18.95 -32.41
N GLN A 101 2.46 19.77 -32.46
CA GLN A 101 1.07 19.31 -32.58
C GLN A 101 0.76 18.86 -34.02
N GLN A 102 1.30 17.70 -34.41
CA GLN A 102 1.02 17.07 -35.71
C GLN A 102 0.81 15.57 -35.54
N GLN A 103 0.09 14.95 -36.49
CA GLN A 103 -0.38 13.57 -36.38
C GLN A 103 0.68 12.54 -35.98
N GLN A 104 1.90 12.68 -36.49
CA GLN A 104 3.01 11.75 -36.23
C GLN A 104 3.60 11.84 -34.81
N TYR A 105 3.38 12.96 -34.12
CA TYR A 105 3.89 13.21 -32.77
C TYR A 105 2.86 12.94 -31.68
N TYR A 106 1.59 12.72 -32.01
CA TYR A 106 0.59 12.40 -30.98
C TYR A 106 0.89 11.06 -30.31
N ILE A 107 0.73 11.05 -28.99
CA ILE A 107 0.78 9.83 -28.20
C ILE A 107 -0.53 9.06 -28.46
N PRO A 108 -0.48 7.74 -28.72
CA PRO A 108 -1.70 6.94 -28.91
C PRO A 108 -2.67 7.07 -27.73
N SER A 109 -3.97 7.21 -28.01
CA SER A 109 -5.00 7.44 -26.96
C SER A 109 -5.05 6.35 -25.89
N GLY A 110 -4.74 5.09 -26.22
CA GLY A 110 -4.68 3.99 -25.26
C GLY A 110 -3.54 4.10 -24.23
N LYS A 111 -2.62 5.06 -24.40
CA LYS A 111 -1.50 5.35 -23.50
C LYS A 111 -1.73 6.56 -22.60
N ILE A 112 -2.88 7.20 -22.75
CA ILE A 112 -3.24 8.39 -22.00
C ILE A 112 -4.49 8.08 -21.19
N SER A 113 -4.47 8.44 -19.92
CA SER A 113 -5.65 8.44 -19.06
C SER A 113 -5.66 9.74 -18.28
N SER A 114 -6.74 10.49 -18.35
CA SER A 114 -6.88 11.75 -17.62
C SER A 114 -8.22 11.83 -16.91
N ALA A 115 -8.24 12.54 -15.79
CA ALA A 115 -9.44 12.88 -15.05
C ALA A 115 -9.35 14.35 -14.66
N PHE A 116 -10.02 15.20 -15.44
CA PHE A 116 -10.12 16.64 -15.21
C PHE A 116 -11.60 17.05 -15.16
N LYS A 117 -11.87 18.26 -14.66
CA LYS A 117 -13.22 18.84 -14.63
C LYS A 117 -13.61 19.33 -16.02
N ASN A 118 -12.67 19.94 -16.72
CA ASN A 118 -12.80 20.34 -18.11
C ASN A 118 -12.13 19.33 -19.07
N SER A 119 -12.58 19.29 -20.31
CA SER A 119 -11.98 18.47 -21.36
C SER A 119 -10.93 19.25 -22.13
N THR A 120 -9.89 18.56 -22.55
CA THR A 120 -8.93 19.03 -23.55
C THR A 120 -9.51 18.75 -24.95
N ASP A 121 -9.29 19.64 -25.91
CA ASP A 121 -9.64 19.39 -27.32
C ASP A 121 -8.69 18.36 -27.95
N ASP A 122 -9.16 17.61 -28.95
CA ASP A 122 -8.33 16.60 -29.65
C ASP A 122 -7.06 17.22 -30.27
N ALA A 123 -7.12 18.49 -30.68
CA ALA A 123 -5.98 19.22 -31.21
C ALA A 123 -4.85 19.40 -30.17
N ASP A 124 -5.22 19.47 -28.90
CA ASP A 124 -4.32 19.68 -27.76
C ASP A 124 -3.90 18.37 -27.08
N ALA A 125 -4.20 17.23 -27.69
CA ALA A 125 -3.78 15.92 -27.23
C ALA A 125 -2.25 15.86 -26.95
N PRO A 126 -1.83 15.03 -25.98
CA PRO A 126 -0.42 14.87 -25.66
C PRO A 126 0.42 14.42 -26.86
N THR A 127 1.61 14.99 -26.98
CA THR A 127 2.57 14.71 -28.04
C THR A 127 3.92 14.34 -27.45
N TRP A 128 4.69 13.53 -28.17
CA TRP A 128 6.04 13.17 -27.81
C TRP A 128 7.01 13.27 -28.99
N CYS A 129 8.28 13.49 -28.69
CA CYS A 129 9.37 13.27 -29.63
C CYS A 129 10.62 12.84 -28.83
N LYS A 130 11.59 12.25 -29.50
CA LYS A 130 12.84 11.84 -28.85
C LYS A 130 14.05 12.55 -29.41
N THR A 131 15.03 12.79 -28.55
CA THR A 131 16.39 13.19 -28.92
C THR A 131 17.39 12.20 -28.32
N ARG A 132 18.65 12.32 -28.73
CA ARG A 132 19.74 11.55 -28.16
C ARG A 132 20.78 12.53 -27.61
N GLU A 133 21.16 12.34 -26.36
CA GLU A 133 22.21 13.10 -25.71
C GLU A 133 23.36 12.16 -25.34
N ASP A 134 24.60 12.58 -25.58
CA ASP A 134 25.79 11.80 -25.20
C ASP A 134 26.16 11.99 -23.71
N SER A 135 25.73 13.10 -23.10
CA SER A 135 25.91 13.40 -21.67
C SER A 135 24.55 13.54 -20.98
N GLY A 136 23.90 12.41 -20.70
CA GLY A 136 22.60 12.38 -20.05
C GLY A 136 22.63 12.76 -18.56
N LEU A 137 21.48 13.23 -18.05
CA LEU A 137 21.25 13.38 -16.63
C LEU A 137 20.94 12.01 -16.01
N THR A 138 21.52 11.72 -14.85
CA THR A 138 21.25 10.50 -14.07
C THR A 138 20.84 10.84 -12.64
N PHE A 139 20.47 9.83 -11.86
CA PHE A 139 20.20 9.99 -10.43
C PHE A 139 21.41 10.48 -9.61
N ALA A 140 22.64 10.40 -10.15
CA ALA A 140 23.86 10.94 -9.52
C ALA A 140 24.38 12.22 -10.21
N GLY A 141 23.52 12.91 -10.96
CA GLY A 141 23.87 14.09 -11.75
C GLY A 141 24.23 13.76 -13.20
N ARG A 142 24.77 14.75 -13.93
CA ARG A 142 25.16 14.59 -15.33
C ARG A 142 26.40 13.71 -15.47
N ARG A 143 26.37 12.80 -16.45
CA ARG A 143 27.44 11.84 -16.77
C ARG A 143 27.53 11.70 -18.29
N ASP A 144 28.72 11.34 -18.79
CA ASP A 144 28.97 11.02 -20.20
C ASP A 144 28.41 9.63 -20.56
N ILE A 145 27.10 9.45 -20.34
CA ILE A 145 26.35 8.24 -20.62
C ILE A 145 25.32 8.59 -21.69
N PRO A 146 25.33 7.91 -22.85
CA PRO A 146 24.36 8.18 -23.89
C PRO A 146 22.96 7.82 -23.42
N SER A 147 22.02 8.75 -23.58
CA SER A 147 20.62 8.59 -23.20
C SER A 147 19.70 8.99 -24.33
N SER A 148 18.57 8.29 -24.45
CA SER A 148 17.44 8.75 -25.26
C SER A 148 16.58 9.63 -24.37
N VAL A 149 16.39 10.89 -24.74
CA VAL A 149 15.52 11.81 -24.00
C VAL A 149 14.15 11.79 -24.66
N CYS A 150 13.13 11.45 -23.88
CA CYS A 150 11.74 11.54 -24.29
C CYS A 150 11.18 12.90 -23.86
N HIS A 151 10.84 13.74 -24.84
CA HIS A 151 10.18 15.01 -24.62
C HIS A 151 8.68 14.79 -24.75
N ILE A 152 7.94 15.04 -23.68
CA ILE A 152 6.49 14.81 -23.62
C ILE A 152 5.82 16.15 -23.37
N SER A 153 4.92 16.57 -24.25
CA SER A 153 4.09 17.75 -24.05
C SER A 153 2.63 17.38 -23.90
N PHE A 154 1.95 17.99 -22.94
CA PHE A 154 0.54 17.77 -22.64
C PHE A 154 -0.11 19.08 -22.20
N ASP A 155 -1.41 19.18 -22.41
CA ASP A 155 -2.20 20.35 -22.00
C ASP A 155 -2.94 20.07 -20.69
N LEU A 156 -2.95 21.06 -19.80
CA LEU A 156 -3.75 21.06 -18.59
C LEU A 156 -4.98 21.96 -18.78
N PRO A 157 -6.21 21.39 -18.78
CA PRO A 157 -7.42 22.16 -18.98
C PRO A 157 -7.87 22.93 -17.71
N ASP A 158 -7.37 22.52 -16.54
CA ASP A 158 -7.73 23.08 -15.24
C ASP A 158 -6.49 23.45 -14.42
N THR A 159 -6.62 24.44 -13.53
CA THR A 159 -5.60 24.73 -12.51
C THR A 159 -5.52 23.61 -11.48
N LEU A 160 -4.34 23.01 -11.30
CA LEU A 160 -4.07 22.08 -10.22
C LEU A 160 -3.65 22.84 -8.96
N HIS A 161 -4.37 22.60 -7.86
CA HIS A 161 -4.07 23.23 -6.58
C HIS A 161 -3.06 22.40 -5.78
N PRO A 162 -2.20 23.03 -4.95
CA PRO A 162 -1.26 22.30 -4.13
C PRO A 162 -1.91 21.32 -3.16
N PRO A 163 -1.27 20.17 -2.88
CA PRO A 163 0.01 19.77 -3.44
C PRO A 163 -0.13 19.10 -4.81
N VAL A 164 0.76 19.47 -5.73
CA VAL A 164 0.91 18.86 -7.05
C VAL A 164 2.02 17.82 -6.99
N LEU A 165 1.69 16.57 -7.33
CA LEU A 165 2.55 15.42 -7.13
C LEU A 165 2.82 14.72 -8.47
N LEU A 166 4.09 14.49 -8.77
CA LEU A 166 4.52 13.76 -9.96
C LEU A 166 5.07 12.40 -9.55
N TYR A 167 4.40 11.35 -10.01
CA TYR A 167 4.76 9.97 -9.81
C TYR A 167 5.28 9.35 -11.11
N TYR A 168 6.12 8.33 -10.98
CA TYR A 168 6.23 7.31 -12.01
C TYR A 168 5.40 6.10 -11.60
N GLN A 169 4.72 5.48 -12.56
CA GLN A 169 4.00 4.23 -12.40
C GLN A 169 4.72 3.12 -13.17
N LEU A 170 4.89 1.98 -12.53
CA LEU A 170 5.35 0.74 -13.16
C LEU A 170 4.26 -0.30 -13.12
N THR A 171 4.13 -1.07 -14.20
CA THR A 171 3.26 -2.25 -14.27
C THR A 171 4.08 -3.51 -14.42
N ASN A 172 3.50 -4.65 -14.03
CA ASN A 172 4.11 -5.97 -14.13
C ASN A 172 5.49 -6.10 -13.45
N PHE A 173 5.77 -5.27 -12.43
CA PHE A 173 7.01 -5.31 -11.67
C PHE A 173 6.76 -5.80 -10.24
N TYR A 174 7.23 -7.00 -9.92
CA TYR A 174 6.86 -7.70 -8.69
C TYR A 174 7.75 -7.35 -7.48
N GLN A 175 7.64 -6.12 -6.95
CA GLN A 175 8.32 -5.74 -5.69
C GLN A 175 7.89 -6.61 -4.50
N ASN A 176 6.71 -7.21 -4.55
CA ASN A 176 6.15 -8.06 -3.51
C ASN A 176 6.62 -9.53 -3.56
N HIS A 177 7.50 -9.89 -4.49
CA HIS A 177 8.02 -11.25 -4.57
C HIS A 177 8.81 -11.60 -3.30
N ARG A 178 8.57 -12.78 -2.70
CA ARG A 178 9.13 -13.19 -1.40
C ARG A 178 10.66 -13.02 -1.31
N ARG A 179 11.39 -13.39 -2.36
CA ARG A 179 12.85 -13.23 -2.40
C ARG A 179 13.27 -11.77 -2.56
N TYR A 180 12.52 -10.99 -3.34
CA TYR A 180 12.81 -9.58 -3.60
C TYR A 180 12.69 -8.74 -2.32
N VAL A 181 11.56 -8.85 -1.61
CA VAL A 181 11.28 -8.08 -0.37
C VAL A 181 12.32 -8.32 0.72
N LYS A 182 12.91 -9.51 0.77
CA LYS A 182 13.93 -9.86 1.77
C LYS A 182 15.34 -9.44 1.38
N SER A 183 15.58 -9.14 0.11
CA SER A 183 16.93 -9.00 -0.42
C SER A 183 17.49 -7.60 -0.20
N PHE A 184 17.90 -7.35 1.05
CA PHE A 184 18.66 -6.20 1.54
C PHE A 184 19.25 -6.52 2.93
N ASP A 185 20.30 -5.83 3.37
CA ASP A 185 20.87 -5.98 4.72
C ASP A 185 20.57 -4.71 5.54
N GLN A 186 19.76 -4.86 6.61
CA GLN A 186 19.30 -3.74 7.42
C GLN A 186 20.43 -3.07 8.20
N GLU A 187 21.42 -3.83 8.67
CA GLU A 187 22.57 -3.28 9.41
C GLU A 187 23.48 -2.48 8.48
N GLN A 188 23.66 -2.94 7.23
CA GLN A 188 24.39 -2.21 6.20
C GLN A 188 23.72 -0.87 5.90
N LEU A 189 22.40 -0.85 5.72
CA LEU A 189 21.66 0.37 5.40
C LEU A 189 21.61 1.35 6.58
N SER A 190 21.49 0.85 7.82
CA SER A 190 21.46 1.68 9.03
C SER A 190 22.81 2.33 9.38
N GLY A 191 23.85 2.10 8.59
CA GLY A 191 25.18 2.68 8.80
C GLY A 191 26.06 1.86 9.74
N THR A 192 25.75 0.57 9.94
CA THR A 192 26.61 -0.35 10.69
C THR A 192 27.57 -1.03 9.73
N PHE A 193 28.87 -1.08 10.08
CA PHE A 193 29.87 -1.77 9.29
C PHE A 193 29.59 -3.28 9.28
N ARG A 194 29.50 -3.88 8.09
CA ARG A 194 29.33 -5.33 7.88
C ARG A 194 30.48 -5.83 7.04
N SER A 195 31.25 -6.79 7.55
CA SER A 195 32.37 -7.33 6.80
C SER A 195 31.89 -8.10 5.56
N ASN A 196 32.77 -8.23 4.57
CA ASN A 196 32.51 -9.00 3.36
C ASN A 196 32.01 -10.43 3.66
N SER A 197 32.60 -11.11 4.64
CA SER A 197 32.16 -12.45 5.05
C SER A 197 30.79 -12.50 5.72
N SER A 198 30.31 -11.38 6.28
CA SER A 198 28.99 -11.32 6.92
C SER A 198 27.87 -10.99 5.93
N ILE A 199 28.19 -10.30 4.84
CA ILE A 199 27.27 -10.04 3.73
C ILE A 199 27.18 -11.27 2.82
N ASN A 200 28.28 -11.99 2.62
CA ASN A 200 28.29 -13.26 1.90
C ASN A 200 27.47 -14.32 2.67
N GLY A 201 26.37 -14.78 2.08
CA GLY A 201 25.39 -15.67 2.71
C GLY A 201 24.34 -14.96 3.55
N SER A 202 24.19 -13.63 3.42
CA SER A 202 23.14 -12.86 4.10
C SER A 202 21.81 -12.91 3.33
N ASP A 203 20.80 -12.19 3.83
CA ASP A 203 19.53 -12.03 3.12
C ASP A 203 19.68 -11.27 1.77
N CYS A 204 20.83 -10.62 1.51
CA CYS A 204 21.12 -9.95 0.23
C CYS A 204 21.26 -10.90 -0.98
N ASP A 205 21.28 -12.23 -0.79
CA ASP A 205 21.27 -13.20 -1.89
C ASP A 205 20.18 -12.89 -2.94
N PRO A 206 20.49 -12.95 -4.25
CA PRO A 206 21.78 -13.30 -4.86
C PRO A 206 22.74 -12.12 -5.06
N LEU A 207 22.37 -10.89 -4.69
CA LEU A 207 23.17 -9.69 -4.93
C LEU A 207 23.84 -9.20 -3.65
N GLU A 208 24.68 -10.06 -3.10
CA GLU A 208 25.50 -9.80 -1.91
C GLU A 208 26.88 -9.22 -2.22
N GLY A 209 27.50 -9.63 -3.33
CA GLY A 209 28.83 -9.20 -3.75
C GLY A 209 29.33 -9.99 -4.96
N GLU A 210 30.58 -9.80 -5.33
CA GLU A 210 31.27 -10.58 -6.35
C GLU A 210 32.77 -10.70 -6.08
N LEU A 211 33.42 -11.64 -6.77
CA LEU A 211 34.88 -11.71 -6.86
C LEU A 211 35.36 -10.65 -7.85
N THR A 212 36.27 -9.77 -7.41
CA THR A 212 36.95 -8.83 -8.31
C THR A 212 37.93 -9.56 -9.22
N ASP A 213 38.41 -8.88 -10.26
CA ASP A 213 39.44 -9.40 -11.17
C ASP A 213 40.74 -9.81 -10.45
N GLU A 214 40.99 -9.26 -9.26
CA GLU A 214 42.11 -9.58 -8.37
C GLU A 214 41.88 -10.85 -7.53
N GLY A 215 40.72 -11.50 -7.67
CA GLY A 215 40.33 -12.68 -6.89
C GLY A 215 39.88 -12.36 -5.47
N VAL A 216 39.60 -11.09 -5.15
CA VAL A 216 39.15 -10.65 -3.82
C VAL A 216 37.63 -10.51 -3.84
N TRP A 217 36.93 -11.20 -2.93
CA TRP A 217 35.48 -11.05 -2.80
C TRP A 217 35.15 -9.71 -2.14
N LYS A 218 34.27 -8.91 -2.75
CA LYS A 218 33.79 -7.63 -2.22
C LYS A 218 32.26 -7.58 -2.18
N ALA A 219 31.73 -7.07 -1.07
CA ALA A 219 30.30 -6.86 -0.90
C ALA A 219 29.82 -5.70 -1.78
N TYR A 220 28.57 -5.80 -2.25
CA TYR A 220 27.90 -4.65 -2.84
C TYR A 220 27.48 -3.66 -1.75
N TYR A 221 27.61 -2.37 -2.04
CA TYR A 221 27.00 -1.31 -1.24
C TYR A 221 26.18 -0.39 -2.13
N PRO A 222 24.87 -0.23 -1.87
CA PRO A 222 24.01 -1.09 -1.04
C PRO A 222 23.79 -2.49 -1.67
N CYS A 223 23.76 -3.56 -0.87
CA CYS A 223 23.49 -4.92 -1.36
C CYS A 223 22.00 -5.22 -1.51
N GLY A 224 21.70 -6.26 -2.29
CA GLY A 224 20.37 -6.83 -2.44
C GLY A 224 19.65 -6.47 -3.74
N LEU A 225 18.63 -7.27 -4.08
CA LEU A 225 17.83 -7.12 -5.30
C LEU A 225 17.11 -5.78 -5.35
N ILE A 226 16.57 -5.33 -4.21
CA ILE A 226 15.78 -4.09 -4.15
C ILE A 226 16.64 -2.92 -4.60
N ALA A 227 17.82 -2.76 -3.99
CA ALA A 227 18.71 -1.66 -4.29
C ALA A 227 19.26 -1.74 -5.72
N ASN A 228 19.67 -2.92 -6.19
CA ASN A 228 20.20 -3.10 -7.53
C ASN A 228 19.20 -2.73 -8.62
N SER A 229 17.92 -3.09 -8.48
CA SER A 229 16.91 -2.79 -9.49
C SER A 229 16.22 -1.43 -9.31
N ARG A 230 16.89 -0.46 -8.66
CA ARG A 230 16.39 0.91 -8.52
C ARG A 230 15.94 1.47 -9.87
N PHE A 231 14.75 2.09 -9.87
CA PHE A 231 14.28 2.88 -11.00
C PHE A 231 15.25 4.04 -11.28
N ASN A 232 15.79 4.11 -12.50
CA ASN A 232 16.89 5.01 -12.86
C ASN A 232 16.58 5.98 -14.01
N ASP A 233 15.33 6.07 -14.50
CA ASP A 233 14.95 7.19 -15.38
C ASP A 233 15.06 8.51 -14.62
N SER A 234 15.55 9.54 -15.28
CA SER A 234 15.64 10.88 -14.68
C SER A 234 14.53 11.77 -15.23
N ILE A 235 13.59 12.14 -14.37
CA ILE A 235 12.41 12.93 -14.71
C ILE A 235 12.68 14.39 -14.34
N GLN A 236 12.52 15.31 -15.30
CA GLN A 236 12.67 16.75 -15.07
C GLN A 236 11.37 17.40 -14.58
N ALA A 237 11.52 18.55 -13.94
CA ALA A 237 10.38 19.39 -13.57
C ALA A 237 9.63 19.88 -14.84
N PRO A 238 8.29 19.96 -14.82
CA PRO A 238 7.52 20.44 -15.95
C PRO A 238 7.88 21.88 -16.33
N VAL A 239 7.89 22.17 -17.63
CA VAL A 239 8.11 23.52 -18.19
C VAL A 239 6.82 24.00 -18.84
N TRP A 240 6.26 25.10 -18.35
CA TRP A 240 5.10 25.78 -18.91
C TRP A 240 5.49 26.52 -20.19
N LEU A 241 4.89 26.11 -21.31
CA LEU A 241 5.20 26.61 -22.64
C LEU A 241 4.31 27.82 -22.98
N ASN A 242 4.93 28.92 -23.39
CA ASN A 242 4.23 30.15 -23.82
C ASN A 242 3.11 30.63 -22.88
N PRO A 243 3.37 30.84 -21.58
CA PRO A 243 2.36 31.07 -20.56
C PRO A 243 1.42 32.27 -20.81
N ASN A 244 1.86 33.25 -21.61
CA ASN A 244 1.08 34.42 -21.99
C ASN A 244 1.36 34.81 -23.46
N ASN A 245 1.20 33.90 -24.42
CA ASN A 245 1.29 34.18 -25.88
C ASN A 245 2.40 35.20 -26.25
N GLY A 246 3.65 34.91 -25.85
CA GLY A 246 4.80 35.81 -26.03
C GLY A 246 5.75 35.89 -24.84
N ALA A 247 5.34 35.40 -23.66
CA ALA A 247 6.21 35.24 -22.51
C ALA A 247 7.16 34.03 -22.67
N GLN A 248 8.36 34.13 -22.09
CA GLN A 248 9.34 33.03 -22.09
C GLN A 248 8.81 31.81 -21.35
N ASN A 249 9.28 30.62 -21.74
CA ASN A 249 8.97 29.37 -21.05
C ASN A 249 9.34 29.46 -19.56
N GLN A 250 8.45 29.01 -18.69
CA GLN A 250 8.64 29.06 -17.24
C GLN A 250 8.69 27.65 -16.68
N THR A 251 9.73 27.33 -15.91
CA THR A 251 9.80 26.04 -15.20
C THR A 251 8.86 26.07 -14.01
N TYR A 252 7.97 25.09 -13.92
CA TYR A 252 7.18 24.82 -12.73
C TYR A 252 8.04 24.01 -11.76
N ASN A 253 8.63 24.70 -10.79
CA ASN A 253 9.64 24.11 -9.92
C ASN A 253 9.01 23.04 -9.02
N MET A 254 9.46 21.80 -9.18
CA MET A 254 9.11 20.70 -8.27
C MET A 254 10.38 20.17 -7.62
N THR A 255 10.28 19.76 -6.36
CA THR A 255 11.41 19.24 -5.58
C THR A 255 11.33 17.72 -5.47
N SER A 256 12.49 17.06 -5.53
CA SER A 256 12.64 15.64 -5.15
C SER A 256 12.86 15.44 -3.65
N ASN A 257 13.24 16.50 -2.93
CA ASN A 257 13.41 16.50 -1.47
C ASN A 257 12.03 16.56 -0.78
N GLY A 258 11.87 15.78 0.29
CA GLY A 258 10.62 15.59 1.01
C GLY A 258 9.65 14.64 0.30
N THR A 259 10.14 13.81 -0.62
CA THR A 259 9.31 12.79 -1.30
C THR A 259 9.29 11.46 -0.53
N ALA A 260 10.33 11.19 0.26
CA ALA A 260 10.35 10.11 1.23
C ALA A 260 9.71 10.55 2.57
N TRP A 261 9.40 9.57 3.43
CA TRP A 261 8.91 9.86 4.77
C TRP A 261 10.09 10.22 5.65
N ALA A 262 9.94 11.22 6.52
CA ALA A 262 11.01 11.59 7.46
C ALA A 262 11.50 10.40 8.30
N SER A 263 10.57 9.50 8.69
CA SER A 263 10.92 8.26 9.41
C SER A 263 11.66 7.22 8.56
N ASP A 264 11.52 7.26 7.23
CA ASP A 264 12.28 6.36 6.35
C ASP A 264 13.75 6.78 6.32
N ALA A 265 14.03 8.09 6.30
CA ALA A 265 15.40 8.61 6.34
C ALA A 265 16.18 8.13 7.58
N ASP A 266 15.53 8.05 8.74
CA ASP A 266 16.12 7.54 9.99
C ASP A 266 16.59 6.08 9.91
N LEU A 267 16.11 5.31 8.93
CA LEU A 267 16.55 3.92 8.70
C LEU A 267 17.90 3.84 7.96
N TYR A 268 18.35 4.94 7.36
CA TYR A 268 19.59 5.00 6.58
C TYR A 268 20.65 5.79 7.33
N GLY A 269 21.76 5.14 7.67
CA GLY A 269 22.84 5.76 8.42
C GLY A 269 23.76 6.61 7.55
N TYR A 270 24.26 7.71 8.13
CA TYR A 270 25.28 8.56 7.53
C TYR A 270 26.33 8.99 8.57
N PRO A 271 27.65 9.03 8.23
CA PRO A 271 28.25 8.64 6.96
C PRO A 271 28.15 7.13 6.68
N ALA A 272 28.33 6.74 5.41
CA ALA A 272 28.41 5.33 5.05
C ALA A 272 29.51 4.64 5.89
N PRO A 273 29.31 3.40 6.36
CA PRO A 273 30.24 2.76 7.29
C PRO A 273 31.48 2.20 6.60
N TYR A 274 31.62 2.38 5.28
CA TYR A 274 32.68 1.83 4.46
C TYR A 274 33.62 2.91 3.94
N THR A 275 34.84 2.49 3.64
CA THR A 275 35.75 3.22 2.76
C THR A 275 35.55 2.78 1.31
N VAL A 276 35.90 3.64 0.34
CA VAL A 276 35.67 3.40 -1.10
C VAL A 276 36.26 2.10 -1.65
N ASN A 277 37.27 1.52 -0.98
CA ASN A 277 37.96 0.31 -1.45
C ASN A 277 37.39 -0.99 -0.86
N GLU A 278 36.56 -0.93 0.18
CA GLU A 278 36.03 -2.11 0.88
C GLU A 278 34.84 -2.74 0.17
N VAL A 279 34.06 -1.92 -0.55
CA VAL A 279 32.80 -2.29 -1.20
C VAL A 279 32.79 -1.85 -2.65
N ILE A 280 31.86 -2.41 -3.42
CA ILE A 280 31.67 -2.11 -4.84
C ILE A 280 30.22 -1.78 -5.16
N PRO A 281 29.94 -1.03 -6.25
CA PRO A 281 28.58 -0.73 -6.68
C PRO A 281 27.84 -1.98 -7.17
N PRO A 282 26.51 -2.08 -6.93
CA PRO A 282 25.67 -3.12 -7.54
C PRO A 282 25.80 -3.16 -9.07
N PRO A 283 25.61 -4.31 -9.72
CA PRO A 283 25.79 -4.45 -11.17
C PRO A 283 25.08 -3.39 -12.02
N ASN A 284 23.81 -3.11 -11.72
CA ASN A 284 23.02 -2.14 -12.50
C ASN A 284 23.40 -0.69 -12.20
N TRP A 285 24.13 -0.43 -11.12
CA TRP A 285 24.59 0.91 -10.77
C TRP A 285 25.88 1.27 -11.50
N ARG A 286 26.59 0.30 -12.08
CA ARG A 286 27.91 0.50 -12.71
C ARG A 286 27.91 1.45 -13.91
N GLN A 287 26.76 1.66 -14.54
CA GLN A 287 26.65 2.70 -15.56
C GLN A 287 26.88 4.10 -14.96
N VAL A 288 26.34 4.37 -13.76
CA VAL A 288 26.40 5.67 -13.08
C VAL A 288 27.59 5.77 -12.11
N TYR A 289 27.92 4.65 -11.46
CA TYR A 289 29.03 4.45 -10.53
C TYR A 289 29.89 3.29 -11.02
N PRO A 290 30.81 3.47 -11.97
CA PRO A 290 31.65 2.38 -12.48
C PRO A 290 32.46 1.69 -11.38
N THR A 291 32.97 2.48 -10.44
CA THR A 291 33.63 2.05 -9.21
C THR A 291 33.39 3.11 -8.15
N TYR A 292 33.60 2.78 -6.87
CA TYR A 292 33.68 3.80 -5.82
C TYR A 292 35.10 4.36 -5.74
N ASN A 293 35.23 5.70 -5.76
CA ASN A 293 36.49 6.44 -5.62
C ASN A 293 36.19 7.92 -5.29
N GLU A 294 37.19 8.82 -5.38
CA GLU A 294 36.99 10.25 -5.12
C GLU A 294 36.04 10.94 -6.12
N THR A 295 36.03 10.50 -7.38
CA THR A 295 35.13 11.02 -8.43
C THR A 295 33.70 10.48 -8.29
N TYR A 296 33.59 9.23 -7.84
CA TYR A 296 32.36 8.48 -7.65
C TYR A 296 32.28 8.05 -6.18
N PRO A 297 32.03 8.99 -5.25
CA PRO A 297 32.01 8.68 -3.83
C PRO A 297 30.84 7.77 -3.46
N LEU A 298 30.91 7.17 -2.27
CA LEU A 298 29.80 6.39 -1.72
C LEU A 298 28.55 7.27 -1.63
N PRO A 299 27.39 6.79 -2.11
CA PRO A 299 26.16 7.59 -2.12
C PRO A 299 25.65 7.82 -0.69
N ASN A 300 25.17 9.03 -0.42
CA ASN A 300 24.52 9.35 0.84
C ASN A 300 23.04 8.93 0.79
N LEU A 301 22.77 7.71 1.26
CA LEU A 301 21.42 7.13 1.24
C LEU A 301 20.45 7.82 2.20
N HIS A 302 20.95 8.51 3.23
CA HIS A 302 20.13 9.24 4.22
C HIS A 302 19.40 10.46 3.61
N VAL A 303 19.95 11.05 2.54
CA VAL A 303 19.36 12.22 1.86
C VAL A 303 18.88 11.91 0.44
N ASP A 304 19.03 10.66 -0.04
CA ASP A 304 18.50 10.23 -1.35
C ASP A 304 17.07 9.72 -1.20
N ASP A 305 16.12 10.65 -1.11
CA ASP A 305 14.69 10.34 -1.01
C ASP A 305 14.21 9.36 -2.09
N SER A 306 14.71 9.49 -3.31
CA SER A 306 14.28 8.65 -4.42
C SER A 306 14.74 7.19 -4.25
N PHE A 307 15.91 6.97 -3.63
CA PHE A 307 16.33 5.64 -3.19
C PHE A 307 15.44 5.12 -2.06
N GLN A 308 15.13 5.94 -1.06
CA GLN A 308 14.28 5.55 0.07
C GLN A 308 12.86 5.16 -0.37
N VAL A 309 12.27 5.95 -1.27
CA VAL A 309 10.97 5.67 -1.90
C VAL A 309 11.00 4.35 -2.67
N TRP A 310 12.11 4.03 -3.34
CA TRP A 310 12.27 2.77 -4.04
C TRP A 310 12.37 1.58 -3.09
N MET A 311 13.21 1.69 -2.06
CA MET A 311 13.45 0.65 -1.05
C MET A 311 12.17 0.25 -0.30
N ARG A 312 11.22 1.18 -0.14
CA ARG A 312 9.90 0.88 0.41
C ARG A 312 9.01 0.14 -0.60
N THR A 313 9.12 -1.19 -0.63
CA THR A 313 8.47 -2.05 -1.62
C THR A 313 6.94 -1.89 -1.71
N ALA A 314 6.40 -1.94 -2.92
CA ALA A 314 4.96 -1.95 -3.18
C ALA A 314 4.33 -3.33 -2.94
N GLY A 315 3.05 -3.34 -2.53
CA GLY A 315 2.30 -4.59 -2.27
C GLY A 315 1.72 -5.27 -3.52
N LEU A 316 1.65 -4.56 -4.66
CA LEU A 316 1.06 -5.00 -5.92
C LEU A 316 2.05 -4.82 -7.08
N PRO A 317 1.91 -5.57 -8.20
CA PRO A 317 2.80 -5.46 -9.35
C PRO A 317 2.62 -4.20 -10.18
N THR A 318 1.47 -3.53 -10.03
CA THR A 318 1.23 -2.18 -10.55
C THR A 318 1.25 -1.22 -9.38
N PHE A 319 2.17 -0.25 -9.43
CA PHE A 319 2.36 0.70 -8.34
C PHE A 319 2.91 2.02 -8.85
N SER A 320 2.64 3.09 -8.10
CA SER A 320 3.18 4.42 -8.33
C SER A 320 4.14 4.81 -7.22
N LYS A 321 5.20 5.54 -7.55
CA LYS A 321 6.21 6.05 -6.62
C LYS A 321 6.41 7.54 -6.86
N LEU A 322 6.48 8.31 -5.79
CA LEU A 322 6.59 9.77 -5.87
C LEU A 322 8.00 10.14 -6.34
N ALA A 323 8.10 10.96 -7.38
CA ALA A 323 9.36 11.43 -7.94
C ALA A 323 9.64 12.89 -7.60
N LEU A 324 8.64 13.75 -7.83
CA LEU A 324 8.72 15.18 -7.56
C LEU A 324 7.42 15.66 -6.90
N ARG A 325 7.50 16.72 -6.09
CA ARG A 325 6.35 17.38 -5.47
C ARG A 325 6.48 18.90 -5.47
N ASN A 326 5.36 19.60 -5.49
CA ASN A 326 5.26 21.02 -5.18
C ASN A 326 4.06 21.25 -4.25
N ASP A 327 4.31 21.76 -3.06
CA ASP A 327 3.30 21.94 -2.00
C ASP A 327 2.80 23.38 -1.87
N ASN A 328 3.38 24.32 -2.63
CA ASN A 328 3.19 25.75 -2.38
C ASN A 328 2.55 26.50 -3.56
N GLU A 329 2.80 26.07 -4.80
CA GLU A 329 2.40 26.81 -6.00
C GLU A 329 1.33 26.05 -6.78
N GLU A 330 0.27 26.75 -7.17
CA GLU A 330 -0.71 26.24 -8.13
C GLU A 330 -0.07 26.04 -9.50
N MET A 331 -0.53 25.02 -10.25
CA MET A 331 -0.11 24.77 -11.63
C MET A 331 -1.24 25.22 -12.56
N PRO A 332 -1.12 26.40 -13.22
CA PRO A 332 -2.17 26.97 -14.08
C PRO A 332 -2.45 26.11 -15.32
N PRO A 333 -3.62 26.28 -15.97
CA PRO A 333 -3.92 25.63 -17.23
C PRO A 333 -2.98 26.06 -18.36
N GLY A 334 -2.80 25.19 -19.34
CA GLY A 334 -1.98 25.40 -20.53
C GLY A 334 -1.03 24.25 -20.81
N ARG A 335 -0.15 24.45 -21.79
CA ARG A 335 0.71 23.38 -22.30
C ARG A 335 2.02 23.29 -21.53
N TYR A 336 2.32 22.10 -21.02
CA TYR A 336 3.55 21.81 -20.30
C TYR A 336 4.39 20.79 -21.07
N GLN A 337 5.69 20.82 -20.84
CA GLN A 337 6.64 19.81 -21.30
C GLN A 337 7.35 19.17 -20.11
N ILE A 338 7.49 17.84 -20.13
CA ILE A 338 8.35 17.07 -19.23
C ILE A 338 9.38 16.32 -20.07
N ASP A 339 10.64 16.42 -19.66
CA ASP A 339 11.74 15.69 -20.26
C ASP A 339 12.10 14.49 -19.37
N VAL A 340 12.16 13.31 -19.98
CA VAL A 340 12.53 12.06 -19.30
C VAL A 340 13.76 11.46 -19.97
N TYR A 341 14.83 11.28 -19.20
CA TYR A 341 16.01 10.54 -19.63
C TYR A 341 15.75 9.05 -19.40
N ASP A 342 15.64 8.30 -20.49
CA ASP A 342 15.21 6.90 -20.51
C ASP A 342 16.42 5.95 -20.29
N TYR A 343 16.45 5.27 -19.14
CA TYR A 343 17.46 4.27 -18.77
C TYR A 343 16.88 2.95 -18.28
N PHE A 344 15.68 2.95 -17.69
CA PHE A 344 15.07 1.82 -17.02
C PHE A 344 14.31 0.94 -18.02
N PRO A 345 14.81 -0.27 -18.35
CA PRO A 345 14.17 -1.10 -19.35
C PRO A 345 12.98 -1.83 -18.74
N VAL A 346 11.80 -1.68 -19.36
CA VAL A 346 10.56 -2.37 -18.92
C VAL A 346 10.09 -3.46 -19.89
N LEU A 347 10.49 -3.35 -21.16
CA LEU A 347 10.14 -4.30 -22.22
C LEU A 347 10.58 -5.75 -21.94
N PRO A 348 11.76 -6.03 -21.32
CA PRO A 348 12.20 -7.42 -21.10
C PRO A 348 11.29 -8.26 -20.19
N TYR A 349 10.41 -7.64 -19.41
CA TYR A 349 9.46 -8.31 -18.52
C TYR A 349 8.00 -7.96 -18.83
N ASP A 350 7.72 -7.47 -20.04
CA ASP A 350 6.37 -7.08 -20.48
C ASP A 350 5.69 -6.09 -19.52
N GLY A 351 6.46 -5.16 -18.97
CA GLY A 351 5.95 -4.07 -18.13
C GLY A 351 5.78 -2.77 -18.91
N THR A 352 5.11 -1.81 -18.28
CA THR A 352 4.99 -0.44 -18.76
C THR A 352 5.49 0.56 -17.71
N LYS A 353 5.93 1.72 -18.19
CA LYS A 353 6.29 2.88 -17.37
C LYS A 353 5.54 4.13 -17.82
N SER A 354 4.96 4.82 -16.85
CA SER A 354 4.11 5.98 -17.10
C SER A 354 4.44 7.12 -16.15
N LEU A 355 4.27 8.36 -16.61
CA LEU A 355 4.22 9.54 -15.74
C LEU A 355 2.79 9.69 -15.23
N LEU A 356 2.63 9.98 -13.95
CA LEU A 356 1.33 10.28 -13.34
C LEU A 356 1.45 11.59 -12.57
N LEU A 357 0.85 12.65 -13.11
CA LEU A 357 0.71 13.94 -12.42
C LEU A 357 -0.66 13.96 -11.75
N SER A 358 -0.72 14.19 -10.44
CA SER A 358 -1.96 14.12 -9.66
C SER A 358 -1.98 15.14 -8.53
N THR A 359 -3.16 15.65 -8.20
CA THR A 359 -3.43 16.27 -6.90
C THR A 359 -3.79 15.20 -5.87
N HIS A 360 -3.92 15.57 -4.59
CA HIS A 360 -4.53 14.69 -3.60
C HIS A 360 -5.71 15.35 -2.90
N THR A 361 -6.57 14.52 -2.32
CA THR A 361 -7.48 14.94 -1.25
C THR A 361 -7.02 14.36 0.09
N VAL A 362 -7.75 14.67 1.16
CA VAL A 362 -7.53 14.07 2.50
C VAL A 362 -7.58 12.53 2.46
N MET A 363 -8.26 11.95 1.47
CA MET A 363 -8.37 10.51 1.28
C MET A 363 -7.27 9.91 0.38
N GLY A 364 -6.34 10.73 -0.10
CA GLY A 364 -5.27 10.35 -1.03
C GLY A 364 -5.61 10.67 -2.48
N GLY A 365 -5.13 9.83 -3.40
CA GLY A 365 -5.36 9.97 -4.84
C GLY A 365 -6.76 9.50 -5.27
N ARG A 366 -7.00 9.49 -6.58
CA ARG A 366 -8.28 9.09 -7.16
C ARG A 366 -8.53 7.60 -6.94
N ASN A 367 -9.54 7.27 -6.12
CA ASN A 367 -9.95 5.88 -5.90
C ASN A 367 -11.47 5.79 -5.59
N PRO A 368 -12.31 5.54 -6.60
CA PRO A 368 -13.75 5.47 -6.39
C PRO A 368 -14.18 4.17 -5.68
N PHE A 369 -13.34 3.13 -5.62
CA PHE A 369 -13.72 1.81 -5.11
C PHE A 369 -14.31 1.86 -3.71
N LEU A 370 -13.66 2.59 -2.81
CA LEU A 370 -14.07 2.64 -1.41
C LEU A 370 -15.45 3.33 -1.29
N GLY A 371 -15.67 4.43 -1.99
CA GLY A 371 -16.97 5.09 -2.03
C GLY A 371 -18.08 4.20 -2.63
N ILE A 372 -17.80 3.52 -3.75
CA ILE A 372 -18.74 2.54 -4.35
C ILE A 372 -19.07 1.43 -3.36
N ALA A 373 -18.07 0.86 -2.69
CA ALA A 373 -18.27 -0.24 -1.74
C ALA A 373 -19.19 0.16 -0.58
N TYR A 374 -19.01 1.36 -0.01
CA TYR A 374 -19.88 1.87 1.06
C TYR A 374 -21.33 2.08 0.59
N ILE A 375 -21.52 2.63 -0.62
CA ILE A 375 -22.86 2.81 -1.20
C ILE A 375 -23.53 1.46 -1.47
N VAL A 376 -22.79 0.48 -2.02
CA VAL A 376 -23.32 -0.86 -2.30
C VAL A 376 -23.73 -1.56 -1.01
N VAL A 377 -22.86 -1.57 0.01
CA VAL A 377 -23.18 -2.17 1.32
C VAL A 377 -24.35 -1.46 1.98
N GLY A 378 -24.36 -0.12 1.97
CA GLY A 378 -25.46 0.68 2.52
C GLY A 378 -26.79 0.42 1.82
N GLY A 379 -26.79 0.37 0.49
CA GLY A 379 -27.95 0.06 -0.34
C GLY A 379 -28.48 -1.36 -0.10
N LEU A 380 -27.59 -2.34 -0.01
CA LEU A 380 -27.95 -3.73 0.31
C LEU A 380 -28.57 -3.84 1.72
N CYS A 381 -28.04 -3.11 2.70
CA CYS A 381 -28.62 -3.08 4.04
C CYS A 381 -30.04 -2.48 4.06
N ILE A 382 -30.29 -1.40 3.32
CA ILE A 382 -31.63 -0.80 3.21
C ILE A 382 -32.60 -1.74 2.49
N LEU A 383 -32.16 -2.38 1.40
CA LEU A 383 -32.97 -3.33 0.64
C LEU A 383 -33.36 -4.54 1.50
N LEU A 384 -32.39 -5.18 2.16
CA LEU A 384 -32.66 -6.31 3.06
C LEU A 384 -33.52 -5.90 4.25
N GLY A 385 -33.27 -4.72 4.82
CA GLY A 385 -34.10 -4.13 5.88
C GLY A 385 -35.56 -3.98 5.44
N ALA A 386 -35.80 -3.45 4.24
CA ALA A 386 -37.13 -3.29 3.65
C ALA A 386 -37.79 -4.65 3.34
N MET A 387 -37.05 -5.61 2.81
CA MET A 387 -37.56 -6.96 2.55
C MET A 387 -37.98 -7.66 3.85
N PHE A 388 -37.17 -7.55 4.90
CA PHE A 388 -37.47 -8.15 6.21
C PHE A 388 -38.61 -7.43 6.93
N THR A 389 -38.75 -6.10 6.82
CA THR A 389 -39.93 -5.38 7.34
C THR A 389 -41.19 -5.85 6.64
N VAL A 390 -41.20 -5.93 5.30
CA VAL A 390 -42.36 -6.43 4.53
C VAL A 390 -42.70 -7.85 4.96
N THR A 391 -41.71 -8.74 5.06
CA THR A 391 -41.93 -10.13 5.48
C THR A 391 -42.54 -10.21 6.88
N GLN A 392 -42.05 -9.40 7.81
CA GLN A 392 -42.56 -9.33 9.18
C GLN A 392 -43.99 -8.76 9.25
N LEU A 393 -44.36 -7.86 8.34
CA LEU A 393 -45.71 -7.29 8.25
C LEU A 393 -46.70 -8.25 7.58
N VAL A 394 -46.29 -8.97 6.55
CA VAL A 394 -47.16 -9.91 5.81
C VAL A 394 -47.32 -11.25 6.54
N LYS A 395 -46.26 -11.77 7.16
CA LYS A 395 -46.26 -13.05 7.90
C LYS A 395 -45.58 -12.91 9.26
N PRO A 396 -46.20 -12.20 10.24
CA PRO A 396 -45.62 -12.05 11.56
C PRO A 396 -45.56 -13.39 12.29
N ARG A 397 -44.34 -13.87 12.60
CA ARG A 397 -44.14 -15.04 13.46
C ARG A 397 -44.04 -14.60 14.92
N LYS A 398 -44.74 -15.30 15.82
CA LYS A 398 -44.60 -15.10 17.26
C LYS A 398 -43.25 -15.66 17.74
N LEU A 399 -42.49 -14.83 18.47
CA LEU A 399 -41.21 -15.25 19.06
C LEU A 399 -41.44 -16.35 20.10
N GLY A 400 -40.67 -17.42 20.03
CA GLY A 400 -40.77 -18.56 20.95
C GLY A 400 -42.05 -19.38 20.78
N ASP A 401 -42.65 -19.42 19.60
CA ASP A 401 -43.82 -20.25 19.34
C ASP A 401 -43.47 -21.74 19.37
N HIS A 402 -44.04 -22.46 20.34
CA HIS A 402 -43.80 -23.88 20.56
C HIS A 402 -44.36 -24.78 19.44
N SER A 403 -45.27 -24.30 18.59
CA SER A 403 -45.84 -25.08 17.47
C SER A 403 -44.78 -25.48 16.43
N TYR A 404 -43.69 -24.71 16.35
CA TYR A 404 -42.56 -24.96 15.43
C TYR A 404 -41.44 -25.79 16.05
N LEU A 405 -41.60 -26.28 17.28
CA LEU A 405 -40.66 -27.25 17.84
C LEU A 405 -40.82 -28.56 17.07
N SER A 406 -39.72 -29.14 16.60
CA SER A 406 -39.77 -30.29 15.68
C SER A 406 -40.64 -31.44 16.20
N TRP A 407 -40.57 -31.72 17.51
CA TRP A 407 -41.36 -32.77 18.16
C TRP A 407 -42.85 -32.44 18.34
N ASN A 408 -43.28 -31.19 18.13
CA ASN A 408 -44.69 -30.80 18.08
C ASN A 408 -45.24 -30.85 16.64
N THR A 409 -44.36 -30.90 15.64
CA THR A 409 -44.73 -31.00 14.22
C THR A 409 -44.68 -32.45 13.73
N ASP A 410 -43.90 -33.31 14.38
CA ASP A 410 -43.94 -34.76 14.22
C ASP A 410 -45.27 -35.28 14.79
N GLN A 411 -46.30 -35.43 13.96
CA GLN A 411 -47.38 -36.37 14.30
C GLN A 411 -46.73 -37.73 14.53
N PRO A 412 -47.10 -38.49 15.58
CA PRO A 412 -46.72 -39.88 15.63
C PRO A 412 -47.29 -40.49 14.36
N SER A 413 -46.41 -40.92 13.45
CA SER A 413 -46.81 -41.74 12.33
C SER A 413 -47.63 -42.87 12.93
N SER A 414 -48.93 -42.84 12.71
CA SER A 414 -49.81 -43.98 12.92
C SER A 414 -49.44 -45.02 11.86
N ALA A 415 -48.23 -45.56 11.98
CA ALA A 415 -47.91 -46.86 11.46
C ALA A 415 -48.78 -47.82 12.27
N THR A 416 -50.01 -48.01 11.80
CA THR A 416 -50.76 -49.23 12.03
C THR A 416 -49.85 -50.37 11.57
N THR A 417 -49.04 -50.88 12.50
CA THR A 417 -48.36 -52.17 12.31
C THR A 417 -49.47 -53.21 12.32
N THR A 418 -49.94 -53.52 11.12
CA THR A 418 -50.64 -54.75 10.82
C THR A 418 -49.65 -55.90 11.08
N GLY A 419 -50.08 -56.93 11.80
CA GLY A 419 -49.44 -58.25 11.75
C GLY A 419 -48.41 -58.61 12.83
N ARG A 420 -48.92 -58.97 14.02
CA ARG A 420 -48.67 -60.20 14.81
C ARG A 420 -47.29 -60.89 14.80
N ALA A 421 -46.83 -61.25 16.00
CA ALA A 421 -46.40 -62.63 16.33
C ALA A 421 -46.74 -62.94 17.80
N PRO A 422 -47.46 -64.04 18.14
CA PRO A 422 -47.55 -64.48 19.53
C PRO A 422 -46.21 -65.06 19.97
N ARG A 423 -45.87 -64.89 21.25
CA ARG A 423 -44.69 -65.52 21.84
C ARG A 423 -44.92 -67.03 22.00
N PRO A 424 -43.91 -67.88 21.80
CA PRO A 424 -44.03 -69.30 22.10
C PRO A 424 -44.17 -69.46 23.62
N GLY A 425 -45.33 -69.93 24.09
CA GLY A 425 -45.57 -70.20 25.51
C GLY A 425 -47.02 -70.15 25.97
N ASP A 426 -47.92 -69.50 25.23
CA ASP A 426 -49.32 -69.41 25.65
C ASP A 426 -50.15 -70.60 25.11
N THR A 427 -50.31 -71.63 25.94
CA THR A 427 -51.45 -72.57 25.84
C THR A 427 -52.63 -71.99 26.62
N ALA A 428 -53.83 -72.23 26.08
CA ALA A 428 -55.13 -71.73 26.54
C ALA A 428 -55.41 -71.90 28.05
#